data_AF-A0A0K3P498-F1
#
_entry.id   AF-A0A0K3P498-F1
#
_cell.length_a   1.000
_cell.length_b   1.000
_cell.length_c   1.000
_cell.angle_alpha   90.00
_cell.angle_beta   90.00
_cell.angle_gamma   90.00
#
_symmetry.space_group_name_H-M   'P 1'
#
loop_
_entity.id
_entity.type
_entity.pdbx_description
1 polymer ?
#
loop_
_entity_poly.entity_id
_entity_poly.type
_entity_poly.pdbx_seq_one_letter_code
_entity_poly.pdbx_strand_id
1 'polypeptide(L)'
;MLRINDMSNIIVGIYSKKNEEKSFEYMYSYLTRKTAYLTREFIRDGNQDKELLKNTYIEALSWLFAICDKLEIQPQEAFYKKFPSCCPYCLGAPCSCSQTHRKPEKIRSAKGIKDELFNKYNAIKPMQFPPYAPRMINDIYPSNRTIWSTFGGFYHSSRLFEELGELQEAYAKSIEDKNYNKENLHEECADIYAWLFSLWGIIFKDDDLGEAFESYYLNGCPVCNKRECVCVSYSGKISKTDEKRASLEKLKQELELLLKDETTGEFKENLESAISAIKDAIDSGKDADSRRTLSEVESVLDSIEKNSAKMSSVASNALNVFNVISKLFQ
;
A
#
# COMPACT_ATOMS: atom_id res chain seq x y z
N MET A 1 22.20 -0.86 0.70
CA MET A 1 21.17 -1.93 0.69
C MET A 1 20.96 -2.49 2.09
N LEU A 2 19.87 -2.07 2.74
CA LEU A 2 19.42 -2.65 4.01
C LEU A 2 18.85 -4.06 3.80
N ARG A 3 19.05 -4.94 4.77
CA ARG A 3 18.44 -6.28 4.77
C ARG A 3 17.00 -6.19 5.30
N ILE A 4 16.22 -7.26 5.10
CA ILE A 4 14.85 -7.36 5.61
C ILE A 4 14.81 -7.11 7.13
N ASN A 5 15.74 -7.71 7.89
CA ASN A 5 15.81 -7.49 9.33
C ASN A 5 16.21 -6.07 9.71
N ASP A 6 17.04 -5.39 8.91
CA ASP A 6 17.43 -4.01 9.20
C ASP A 6 16.22 -3.07 9.07
N MET A 7 15.39 -3.26 8.03
CA MET A 7 14.12 -2.54 7.87
C MET A 7 13.13 -2.87 9.00
N SER A 8 13.01 -4.15 9.39
CA SER A 8 12.18 -4.55 10.52
C SER A 8 12.61 -3.87 11.82
N ASN A 9 13.92 -3.78 12.08
CA ASN A 9 14.46 -3.16 13.28
C ASN A 9 14.13 -1.66 13.38
N ILE A 10 14.05 -0.95 12.24
CA ILE A 10 13.58 0.45 12.21
C ILE A 10 12.14 0.51 12.74
N ILE A 11 11.25 -0.36 12.28
CA ILE A 11 9.85 -0.37 12.70
C ILE A 11 9.71 -0.75 14.18
N VAL A 12 10.42 -1.78 14.63
CA VAL A 12 10.44 -2.19 16.04
C VAL A 12 10.96 -1.04 16.91
N GLY A 13 12.04 -0.37 16.51
CA GLY A 13 12.58 0.79 17.23
C GLY A 13 11.61 1.96 17.34
N ILE A 14 10.75 2.18 16.33
CA ILE A 14 9.78 3.28 16.33
C ILE A 14 8.49 2.92 17.07
N TYR A 15 7.97 1.70 16.88
CA TYR A 15 6.59 1.37 17.20
C TYR A 15 6.40 0.25 18.24
N SER A 16 7.41 -0.53 18.61
CA SER A 16 7.27 -1.70 19.52
C SER A 16 6.47 -1.40 20.79
N LYS A 17 6.90 -0.42 21.58
CA LYS A 17 6.20 0.02 22.81
C LYS A 17 4.76 0.43 22.57
N LYS A 18 4.49 1.10 21.44
CA LYS A 18 3.14 1.54 21.09
C LYS A 18 2.25 0.38 20.64
N ASN A 19 2.85 -0.64 20.03
CA ASN A 19 2.16 -1.81 19.50
C ASN A 19 1.99 -2.93 20.55
N GLU A 20 2.74 -2.89 21.66
CA GLU A 20 2.62 -3.87 22.75
C GLU A 20 1.18 -3.98 23.25
N GLU A 21 0.52 -2.84 23.48
CA GLU A 21 -0.88 -2.73 23.92
C GLU A 21 -1.92 -3.06 22.83
N LYS A 22 -1.50 -3.29 21.57
CA LYS A 22 -2.42 -3.54 20.45
C LYS A 22 -2.64 -5.03 20.25
N SER A 23 -3.89 -5.39 19.92
CA SER A 23 -4.20 -6.77 19.52
C SER A 23 -3.70 -7.05 18.10
N PHE A 24 -3.58 -8.32 17.76
CA PHE A 24 -3.27 -8.74 16.39
C PHE A 24 -4.31 -8.20 15.40
N GLU A 25 -5.60 -8.29 15.73
CA GLU A 25 -6.71 -7.87 14.85
C GLU A 25 -6.65 -6.37 14.55
N TYR A 26 -6.27 -5.57 15.55
CA TYR A 26 -6.03 -4.14 15.36
C TYR A 26 -4.92 -3.93 14.33
N MET A 27 -3.76 -4.56 14.50
CA MET A 27 -2.61 -4.40 13.62
C MET A 27 -2.90 -4.96 12.22
N TYR A 28 -3.60 -6.09 12.13
CA TYR A 28 -4.00 -6.75 10.89
C TYR A 28 -4.98 -5.89 10.09
N SER A 29 -5.89 -5.18 10.76
CA SER A 29 -6.78 -4.23 10.10
C SER A 29 -6.02 -3.09 9.42
N TYR A 30 -4.90 -2.64 9.99
CA TYR A 30 -4.03 -1.63 9.37
C TYR A 30 -3.22 -2.19 8.22
N LEU A 31 -2.66 -3.40 8.35
CA LEU A 31 -2.01 -4.09 7.25
C LEU A 31 -2.97 -4.21 6.06
N THR A 32 -4.15 -4.76 6.28
CA THR A 32 -5.20 -4.91 5.25
C THR A 32 -5.57 -3.56 4.62
N ARG A 33 -5.76 -2.52 5.44
CA ARG A 33 -6.11 -1.19 4.96
C ARG A 33 -5.01 -0.55 4.12
N LYS A 34 -3.74 -0.68 4.52
CA LYS A 34 -2.60 -0.14 3.76
C LYS A 34 -2.36 -0.93 2.48
N THR A 35 -2.58 -2.25 2.47
CA THR A 35 -2.59 -3.06 1.25
C THR A 35 -3.73 -2.64 0.30
N ALA A 36 -4.91 -2.30 0.83
CA ALA A 36 -6.01 -1.77 0.04
C ALA A 36 -5.70 -0.39 -0.56
N TYR A 37 -5.03 0.48 0.19
CA TYR A 37 -4.58 1.77 -0.33
C TYR A 37 -3.51 1.56 -1.41
N LEU A 38 -2.51 0.71 -1.16
CA LEU A 38 -1.50 0.36 -2.14
C LEU A 38 -2.13 -0.13 -3.45
N THR A 39 -3.13 -1.00 -3.34
CA THR A 39 -3.92 -1.50 -4.47
C THR A 39 -4.59 -0.38 -5.26
N ARG A 40 -5.21 0.59 -4.56
CA ARG A 40 -5.81 1.75 -5.21
C ARG A 40 -4.77 2.54 -5.99
N GLU A 41 -3.62 2.84 -5.38
CA GLU A 41 -2.58 3.66 -6.01
C GLU A 41 -2.02 3.01 -7.29
N PHE A 42 -1.83 1.68 -7.31
CA PHE A 42 -1.29 1.01 -8.50
C PHE A 42 -2.32 0.54 -9.54
N ILE A 43 -3.61 0.45 -9.18
CA ILE A 43 -4.69 0.09 -10.13
C ILE A 43 -5.38 1.32 -10.70
N ARG A 44 -5.88 2.21 -9.82
CA ARG A 44 -6.79 3.29 -10.21
C ARG A 44 -6.03 4.49 -10.77
N ASP A 45 -4.93 4.85 -10.12
CA ASP A 45 -4.20 6.07 -10.45
C ASP A 45 -3.07 5.80 -11.45
N GLY A 46 -3.02 4.60 -12.05
CA GLY A 46 -2.06 4.24 -13.09
C GLY A 46 -0.59 4.34 -12.68
N ASN A 47 -0.29 4.41 -11.38
CA ASN A 47 1.02 4.78 -10.84
C ASN A 47 1.49 6.20 -11.21
N GLN A 48 0.58 7.17 -11.36
CA GLN A 48 0.91 8.56 -11.71
C GLN A 48 1.72 9.24 -10.60
N ASP A 49 1.30 9.14 -9.34
CA ASP A 49 2.08 9.63 -8.20
C ASP A 49 2.99 8.51 -7.66
N LYS A 50 4.21 8.45 -8.21
CA LYS A 50 5.22 7.46 -7.83
C LYS A 50 5.66 7.57 -6.38
N GLU A 51 5.67 8.77 -5.81
CA GLU A 51 6.09 8.97 -4.42
C GLU A 51 5.00 8.58 -3.44
N LEU A 52 3.73 8.93 -3.71
CA LEU A 52 2.60 8.43 -2.93
C LEU A 52 2.52 6.89 -2.95
N LEU A 53 2.68 6.29 -4.14
CA LEU A 53 2.69 4.84 -4.27
C LEU A 53 3.84 4.19 -3.47
N LYS A 54 5.05 4.76 -3.56
CA LYS A 54 6.24 4.30 -2.82
C LYS A 54 6.03 4.39 -1.31
N ASN A 55 5.49 5.51 -0.83
CA ASN A 55 5.18 5.72 0.58
C ASN A 55 4.11 4.73 1.07
N THR A 56 3.05 4.53 0.29
CA THR A 56 1.97 3.59 0.63
C THR A 56 2.47 2.15 0.64
N TYR A 57 3.39 1.79 -0.26
CA TYR A 57 4.08 0.50 -0.26
C TYR A 57 4.87 0.31 1.05
N ILE A 58 5.68 1.30 1.42
CA ILE A 58 6.49 1.26 2.65
C ILE A 58 5.59 1.11 3.88
N GLU A 59 4.46 1.81 3.92
CA GLU A 59 3.48 1.67 5.02
C GLU A 59 2.91 0.25 5.10
N ALA A 60 2.52 -0.36 3.98
CA ALA A 60 2.01 -1.74 3.95
C ALA A 60 3.07 -2.73 4.45
N LEU A 61 4.31 -2.62 3.95
CA LEU A 61 5.45 -3.42 4.39
C LEU A 61 5.74 -3.23 5.90
N SER A 62 5.61 -2.01 6.40
CA SER A 62 5.85 -1.67 7.81
C SER A 62 4.82 -2.31 8.74
N TRP A 63 3.55 -2.39 8.33
CA TRP A 63 2.55 -3.11 9.11
C TRP A 63 2.77 -4.62 9.10
N LEU A 64 3.33 -5.18 8.04
CA LEU A 64 3.74 -6.60 8.03
C LEU A 64 4.91 -6.85 8.99
N PHE A 65 5.90 -5.95 9.06
CA PHE A 65 6.96 -6.00 10.08
C PHE A 65 6.40 -5.92 11.50
N ALA A 66 5.44 -5.01 11.73
CA ALA A 66 4.79 -4.88 13.02
C ALA A 66 4.01 -6.15 13.42
N ILE A 67 3.34 -6.80 12.45
CA ILE A 67 2.68 -8.11 12.67
C ILE A 67 3.71 -9.18 13.01
N CYS A 68 4.83 -9.24 12.30
CA CYS A 68 5.90 -10.20 12.60
C CYS A 68 6.44 -10.00 14.02
N ASP A 69 6.68 -8.75 14.45
CA ASP A 69 7.07 -8.41 15.82
C ASP A 69 6.03 -8.90 16.84
N LYS A 70 4.74 -8.63 16.60
CA LYS A 70 3.64 -9.07 17.48
C LYS A 70 3.54 -10.59 17.60
N LEU A 71 3.90 -11.32 16.55
CA LEU A 71 3.87 -12.78 16.48
C LEU A 71 5.22 -13.43 16.82
N GLU A 72 6.24 -12.65 17.20
CA GLU A 72 7.60 -13.10 17.48
C GLU A 72 8.27 -13.82 16.28
N ILE A 73 7.93 -13.41 15.06
CA ILE A 73 8.45 -13.96 13.80
C ILE A 73 9.63 -13.11 13.33
N GLN A 74 10.77 -13.75 13.05
CA GLN A 74 11.91 -13.09 12.40
C GLN A 74 11.68 -12.99 10.88
N PRO A 75 11.45 -11.79 10.32
CA PRO A 75 10.99 -11.65 8.93
C PRO A 75 11.93 -12.23 7.88
N GLN A 76 13.23 -11.96 8.04
CA GLN A 76 14.23 -12.44 7.09
C GLN A 76 14.35 -13.97 7.10
N GLU A 77 14.31 -14.58 8.28
CA GLU A 77 14.37 -16.03 8.42
C GLU A 77 13.12 -16.67 7.81
N ALA A 78 11.93 -16.19 8.14
CA ALA A 78 10.68 -16.67 7.57
C ALA A 78 10.71 -16.62 6.02
N PHE A 79 11.11 -15.46 5.47
CA PHE A 79 11.17 -15.28 4.03
C PHE A 79 12.16 -16.21 3.33
N TYR A 80 13.44 -16.25 3.77
CA TYR A 80 14.45 -17.09 3.09
C TYR A 80 14.29 -18.58 3.37
N LYS A 81 13.64 -18.99 4.47
CA LYS A 81 13.31 -20.40 4.70
C LYS A 81 12.27 -20.91 3.70
N LYS A 82 11.29 -20.06 3.33
CA LYS A 82 10.29 -20.38 2.30
C LYS A 82 10.81 -20.18 0.87
N PHE A 83 11.56 -19.10 0.63
CA PHE A 83 12.08 -18.72 -0.69
C PHE A 83 13.61 -18.64 -0.72
N PRO A 84 14.34 -19.76 -0.59
CA PRO A 84 15.80 -19.76 -0.67
C PRO A 84 16.26 -19.75 -2.14
N SER A 85 15.93 -18.67 -2.86
CA SER A 85 16.22 -18.47 -4.29
C SER A 85 15.58 -19.51 -5.24
N CYS A 86 14.49 -20.16 -4.82
CA CYS A 86 13.69 -21.05 -5.66
C CYS A 86 12.23 -21.08 -5.21
N CYS A 87 11.35 -21.58 -6.07
CA CYS A 87 9.93 -21.78 -5.74
C CYS A 87 9.76 -22.91 -4.70
N PRO A 88 8.97 -22.71 -3.62
CA PRO A 88 8.78 -23.71 -2.57
C PRO A 88 8.05 -24.98 -3.04
N TYR A 89 7.36 -24.93 -4.18
CA TYR A 89 6.60 -26.07 -4.71
C TYR A 89 7.40 -26.87 -5.74
N CYS A 90 7.88 -26.22 -6.80
CA CYS A 90 8.58 -26.89 -7.90
C CYS A 90 10.10 -26.90 -7.76
N LEU A 91 10.67 -26.16 -6.80
CA LEU A 91 12.12 -25.96 -6.59
C LEU A 91 12.84 -25.26 -7.75
N GLY A 92 12.09 -24.74 -8.73
CA GLY A 92 12.61 -24.03 -9.89
C GLY A 92 12.80 -22.53 -9.67
N ALA A 93 13.71 -21.96 -10.44
CA ALA A 93 13.90 -20.53 -10.69
C ALA A 93 14.45 -20.39 -12.12
N PRO A 94 13.60 -20.08 -13.13
CA PRO A 94 12.21 -19.66 -13.01
C PRO A 94 11.25 -20.80 -12.61
N CYS A 95 10.14 -20.42 -11.99
CA CYS A 95 9.05 -21.30 -11.57
C CYS A 95 8.20 -21.77 -12.77
N SER A 96 7.81 -23.04 -12.76
CA SER A 96 6.93 -23.67 -13.78
C SER A 96 5.55 -24.08 -13.23
N CYS A 97 5.20 -23.70 -11.99
CA CYS A 97 4.00 -24.19 -11.30
C CYS A 97 2.67 -23.90 -12.00
N SER A 98 2.58 -22.83 -12.79
CA SER A 98 1.37 -22.50 -13.57
C SER A 98 1.11 -23.52 -14.68
N GLN A 99 2.15 -24.15 -15.21
CA GLN A 99 2.07 -25.18 -16.24
C GLN A 99 1.90 -26.58 -15.64
N THR A 100 2.46 -26.80 -14.45
CA THR A 100 2.50 -28.13 -13.81
C THR A 100 1.44 -28.32 -12.70
N HIS A 101 0.60 -27.32 -12.44
CA HIS A 101 -0.32 -27.29 -11.30
C HIS A 101 0.39 -27.56 -9.96
N ARG A 102 1.50 -26.84 -9.72
CA ARG A 102 2.37 -26.96 -8.54
C ARG A 102 3.03 -28.34 -8.36
N LYS A 103 3.06 -29.18 -9.41
CA LYS A 103 3.79 -30.45 -9.39
C LYS A 103 5.26 -30.23 -9.78
N PRO A 104 6.23 -30.75 -9.01
CA PRO A 104 7.64 -30.70 -9.41
C PRO A 104 7.87 -31.57 -10.65
N GLU A 105 8.79 -31.17 -11.53
CA GLU A 105 9.13 -31.89 -12.77
C GLU A 105 9.67 -33.31 -12.49
N LYS A 106 10.40 -33.46 -11.38
CA LYS A 106 10.83 -34.77 -10.88
C LYS A 106 9.92 -35.17 -9.73
N ILE A 107 9.43 -36.40 -9.75
CA ILE A 107 8.67 -36.98 -8.63
C ILE A 107 9.53 -36.89 -7.37
N ARG A 108 9.13 -36.02 -6.45
CA ARG A 108 9.74 -35.85 -5.13
C ARG A 108 8.64 -36.00 -4.10
N SER A 109 8.97 -36.61 -2.96
CA SER A 109 8.08 -36.60 -1.80
C SER A 109 8.05 -35.20 -1.18
N ALA A 110 6.99 -34.87 -0.43
CA ALA A 110 6.92 -33.62 0.32
C ALA A 110 8.13 -33.43 1.24
N LYS A 111 8.62 -34.51 1.86
CA LYS A 111 9.84 -34.50 2.66
C LYS A 111 11.07 -34.10 1.82
N GLY A 112 11.24 -34.69 0.63
CA GLY A 112 12.36 -34.35 -0.25
C GLY A 112 12.35 -32.90 -0.75
N ILE A 113 11.18 -32.28 -0.87
CA ILE A 113 11.06 -30.84 -1.16
C ILE A 113 11.53 -30.02 0.06
N LYS A 114 11.05 -30.36 1.27
CA LYS A 114 11.43 -29.68 2.50
C LYS A 114 12.93 -29.79 2.78
N ASP A 115 13.52 -30.96 2.59
CA ASP A 115 14.96 -31.19 2.78
C ASP A 115 15.79 -30.33 1.80
N GLU A 116 15.36 -30.20 0.54
CA GLU A 116 16.02 -29.33 -0.44
C GLU A 116 15.92 -27.85 -0.05
N LEU A 117 14.73 -27.37 0.32
CA LEU A 117 14.54 -25.99 0.76
C LEU A 117 15.40 -25.68 1.99
N PHE A 118 15.44 -26.59 2.96
CA PHE A 118 16.28 -26.45 4.14
C PHE A 118 17.77 -26.36 3.78
N ASN A 119 18.26 -27.21 2.87
CA ASN A 119 19.64 -27.17 2.42
C ASN A 119 19.99 -25.84 1.72
N LYS A 120 19.11 -25.35 0.84
CA LYS A 120 19.30 -24.06 0.17
C LYS A 120 19.25 -22.89 1.15
N TYR A 121 18.31 -22.92 2.10
CA TYR A 121 18.24 -21.93 3.17
C TYR A 121 19.53 -21.89 3.99
N ASN A 122 20.07 -23.06 4.39
CA ASN A 122 21.32 -23.13 5.16
C ASN A 122 22.54 -22.60 4.39
N ALA A 123 22.52 -22.62 3.05
CA ALA A 123 23.55 -21.96 2.26
C ALA A 123 23.45 -20.43 2.31
N ILE A 124 22.23 -19.87 2.40
CA ILE A 124 21.97 -18.43 2.44
C ILE A 124 22.11 -17.85 3.86
N LYS A 125 21.66 -18.59 4.88
CA LYS A 125 21.63 -18.16 6.29
C LYS A 125 22.94 -17.54 6.81
N PRO A 126 24.14 -18.09 6.56
CA PRO A 126 25.39 -17.52 7.07
C PRO A 126 25.87 -16.29 6.28
N MET A 127 25.23 -15.95 5.15
CA MET A 127 25.66 -14.81 4.34
C MET A 127 25.38 -13.50 5.08
N GLN A 128 26.39 -12.64 5.14
CA GLN A 128 26.22 -11.28 5.68
C GLN A 128 25.20 -10.48 4.85
N PHE A 129 25.22 -10.67 3.53
CA PHE A 129 24.33 -10.04 2.57
C PHE A 129 23.63 -11.12 1.73
N PRO A 130 22.44 -11.59 2.14
CA PRO A 130 21.68 -12.56 1.35
C PRO A 130 21.19 -11.92 0.03
N PRO A 131 20.75 -12.74 -0.95
CA PRO A 131 20.28 -12.23 -2.25
C PRO A 131 19.19 -11.17 -2.10
N TYR A 132 19.29 -10.05 -2.83
CA TYR A 132 18.30 -8.96 -2.73
C TYR A 132 16.88 -9.44 -3.06
N ALA A 133 15.99 -9.42 -2.06
CA ALA A 133 14.70 -10.10 -2.11
C ALA A 133 13.77 -9.68 -3.27
N PRO A 134 13.60 -8.37 -3.60
CA PRO A 134 12.81 -7.94 -4.76
C PRO A 134 13.32 -8.50 -6.09
N ARG A 135 14.64 -8.56 -6.29
CA ARG A 135 15.21 -9.16 -7.51
C ARG A 135 15.02 -10.68 -7.49
N MET A 136 15.41 -11.33 -6.40
CA MET A 136 15.34 -12.78 -6.25
C MET A 136 13.93 -13.32 -6.51
N ILE A 137 12.88 -12.68 -5.97
CA ILE A 137 11.51 -13.19 -6.14
C ILE A 137 11.00 -13.01 -7.57
N ASN A 138 11.44 -11.95 -8.27
CA ASN A 138 11.14 -11.74 -9.68
C ASN A 138 11.92 -12.70 -10.59
N ASP A 139 13.09 -13.18 -10.17
CA ASP A 139 13.83 -14.25 -10.86
C ASP A 139 13.14 -15.62 -10.67
N ILE A 140 12.54 -15.86 -9.49
CA ILE A 140 11.73 -17.06 -9.26
C ILE A 140 10.44 -16.99 -10.07
N TYR A 141 9.76 -15.84 -10.10
CA TYR A 141 8.44 -15.68 -10.73
C TYR A 141 8.43 -14.61 -11.85
N PRO A 142 9.19 -14.80 -12.94
CA PRO A 142 9.30 -13.77 -13.99
C PRO A 142 7.98 -13.52 -14.72
N SER A 143 7.06 -14.50 -14.71
CA SER A 143 5.71 -14.37 -15.27
C SER A 143 4.90 -13.24 -14.63
N ASN A 144 5.21 -12.87 -13.37
CA ASN A 144 4.52 -11.79 -12.67
C ASN A 144 4.65 -10.46 -13.42
N ARG A 145 5.81 -10.18 -14.02
CA ARG A 145 6.01 -8.99 -14.86
C ARG A 145 5.14 -9.04 -16.12
N THR A 146 5.08 -10.19 -16.79
CA THR A 146 4.25 -10.36 -17.99
C THR A 146 2.77 -10.19 -17.67
N ILE A 147 2.30 -10.78 -16.57
CA ILE A 147 0.91 -10.66 -16.10
C ILE A 147 0.60 -9.20 -15.78
N TRP A 148 1.49 -8.51 -15.05
CA TRP A 148 1.35 -7.09 -14.75
C TRP A 148 1.24 -6.24 -16.01
N SER A 149 2.13 -6.45 -16.97
CA SER A 149 2.12 -5.69 -18.24
C SER A 149 0.88 -5.96 -19.10
N THR A 150 0.26 -7.14 -18.96
CA THR A 150 -0.88 -7.55 -19.80
C THR A 150 -2.23 -7.21 -19.15
N PHE A 151 -2.37 -7.43 -17.85
CA PHE A 151 -3.64 -7.35 -17.13
C PHE A 151 -3.64 -6.26 -16.05
N GLY A 152 -2.56 -5.48 -15.92
CA GLY A 152 -2.38 -4.48 -14.89
C GLY A 152 -2.18 -5.08 -13.50
N GLY A 153 -2.33 -4.25 -12.47
CA GLY A 153 -2.08 -4.64 -11.08
C GLY A 153 -3.15 -5.50 -10.43
N PHE A 154 -4.29 -5.77 -11.09
CA PHE A 154 -5.42 -6.49 -10.48
C PHE A 154 -5.02 -7.89 -9.98
N TYR A 155 -4.20 -8.61 -10.76
CA TYR A 155 -3.71 -9.93 -10.36
C TYR A 155 -2.81 -9.88 -9.11
N HIS A 156 -1.92 -8.89 -9.02
CA HIS A 156 -1.10 -8.68 -7.82
C HIS A 156 -1.96 -8.35 -6.61
N SER A 157 -2.97 -7.49 -6.78
CA SER A 157 -3.94 -7.19 -5.74
C SER A 157 -4.64 -8.45 -5.26
N SER A 158 -5.21 -9.26 -6.16
CA SER A 158 -5.96 -10.46 -5.77
C SER A 158 -5.10 -11.42 -4.98
N ARG A 159 -3.83 -11.61 -5.39
CA ARG A 159 -2.89 -12.48 -4.68
C ARG A 159 -2.49 -11.92 -3.32
N LEU A 160 -2.20 -10.63 -3.19
CA LEU A 160 -1.91 -10.00 -1.90
C LEU A 160 -3.08 -10.19 -0.89
N PHE A 161 -4.32 -10.05 -1.34
CA PHE A 161 -5.49 -10.25 -0.47
C PHE A 161 -5.76 -11.73 -0.14
N GLU A 162 -5.44 -12.65 -1.06
CA GLU A 162 -5.45 -14.08 -0.78
C GLU A 162 -4.47 -14.41 0.37
N GLU A 163 -3.21 -13.97 0.28
CA GLU A 163 -2.21 -14.24 1.33
C GLU A 163 -2.57 -13.57 2.67
N LEU A 164 -3.21 -12.39 2.65
CA LEU A 164 -3.71 -11.75 3.88
C LEU A 164 -4.79 -12.62 4.54
N GLY A 165 -5.70 -13.18 3.75
CA GLY A 165 -6.72 -14.12 4.22
C GLY A 165 -6.09 -15.38 4.83
N GLU A 166 -5.10 -15.96 4.16
CA GLU A 166 -4.38 -17.15 4.64
C GLU A 166 -3.64 -16.87 5.96
N LEU A 167 -2.99 -15.70 6.12
CA LEU A 167 -2.38 -15.28 7.38
C LEU A 167 -3.42 -15.17 8.51
N GLN A 168 -4.59 -14.58 8.24
CA GLN A 168 -5.64 -14.46 9.24
C GLN A 168 -6.20 -15.82 9.64
N GLU A 169 -6.40 -16.72 8.69
CA GLU A 169 -6.83 -18.10 8.93
C GLU A 169 -5.79 -18.86 9.76
N ALA A 170 -4.50 -18.73 9.42
CA ALA A 170 -3.40 -19.33 10.18
C ALA A 170 -3.35 -18.81 11.62
N TYR A 171 -3.56 -17.52 11.83
CA TYR A 171 -3.64 -16.92 13.16
C TYR A 171 -4.83 -17.47 13.96
N ALA A 172 -6.02 -17.52 13.37
CA ALA A 172 -7.20 -18.08 14.02
C ALA A 172 -6.97 -19.55 14.44
N LYS A 173 -6.44 -20.38 13.53
CA LYS A 173 -6.08 -21.78 13.83
C LYS A 173 -5.04 -21.88 14.94
N SER A 174 -4.07 -20.97 15.01
CA SER A 174 -3.05 -20.98 16.06
C SER A 174 -3.59 -20.72 17.47
N ILE A 175 -4.77 -20.10 17.56
CA ILE A 175 -5.48 -19.86 18.82
C ILE A 175 -6.41 -21.03 19.15
N GLU A 176 -7.17 -21.49 18.16
CA GLU A 176 -8.23 -22.49 18.35
C GLU A 176 -7.69 -23.92 18.49
N ASP A 177 -6.66 -24.27 17.71
CA ASP A 177 -6.07 -25.60 17.68
C ASP A 177 -4.69 -25.61 18.35
N LYS A 178 -4.64 -26.21 19.54
CA LYS A 178 -3.39 -26.36 20.32
C LYS A 178 -2.31 -27.20 19.60
N ASN A 179 -2.69 -28.01 18.63
CA ASN A 179 -1.77 -28.82 17.83
C ASN A 179 -1.35 -28.12 16.53
N TYR A 180 -1.85 -26.91 16.26
CA TYR A 180 -1.51 -26.16 15.07
C TYR A 180 -0.02 -25.82 15.06
N ASN A 181 0.65 -26.13 13.95
CA ASN A 181 2.05 -25.79 13.78
C ASN A 181 2.20 -24.29 13.53
N LYS A 182 2.69 -23.56 14.53
CA LYS A 182 2.90 -22.10 14.44
C LYS A 182 3.86 -21.68 13.34
N GLU A 183 4.71 -22.58 12.83
CA GLU A 183 5.54 -22.31 11.64
C GLU A 183 4.70 -21.88 10.43
N ASN A 184 3.44 -22.32 10.34
CA ASN A 184 2.55 -21.88 9.26
C ASN A 184 2.38 -20.35 9.25
N LEU A 185 2.39 -19.67 10.41
CA LEU A 185 2.36 -18.19 10.46
C LEU A 185 3.59 -17.57 9.78
N HIS A 186 4.75 -18.20 9.93
CA HIS A 186 5.98 -17.78 9.26
C HIS A 186 5.84 -17.94 7.75
N GLU A 187 5.24 -19.05 7.31
CA GLU A 187 4.99 -19.34 5.91
C GLU A 187 4.01 -18.32 5.29
N GLU A 188 2.92 -17.95 5.97
CA GLU A 188 1.96 -16.97 5.45
C GLU A 188 2.52 -15.54 5.45
N CYS A 189 3.28 -15.15 6.48
CA CYS A 189 4.00 -13.87 6.45
C CYS A 189 4.99 -13.81 5.26
N ALA A 190 5.70 -14.91 4.99
CA ALA A 190 6.64 -15.00 3.88
C ALA A 190 5.96 -14.85 2.50
N ASP A 191 4.73 -15.33 2.34
CA ASP A 191 3.99 -15.17 1.08
C ASP A 191 3.58 -13.72 0.84
N ILE A 192 3.11 -13.01 1.87
CA ILE A 192 2.83 -11.57 1.75
C ILE A 192 4.11 -10.80 1.38
N TYR A 193 5.25 -11.11 2.02
CA TYR A 193 6.55 -10.53 1.62
C TYR A 193 6.89 -10.83 0.16
N ALA A 194 6.67 -12.05 -0.31
CA ALA A 194 6.96 -12.44 -1.69
C ALA A 194 6.19 -11.57 -2.70
N TRP A 195 4.90 -11.31 -2.46
CA TRP A 195 4.10 -10.45 -3.34
C TRP A 195 4.46 -8.97 -3.24
N LEU A 196 4.76 -8.46 -2.04
CA LEU A 196 5.26 -7.10 -1.88
C LEU A 196 6.61 -6.91 -2.59
N PHE A 197 7.59 -7.79 -2.36
CA PHE A 197 8.89 -7.73 -3.03
C PHE A 197 8.78 -7.92 -4.55
N SER A 198 7.85 -8.77 -5.00
CA SER A 198 7.51 -8.93 -6.43
C SER A 198 7.04 -7.59 -7.01
N LEU A 199 6.08 -6.93 -6.34
CA LEU A 199 5.56 -5.63 -6.73
C LEU A 199 6.66 -4.56 -6.80
N TRP A 200 7.54 -4.49 -5.79
CA TRP A 200 8.67 -3.56 -5.81
C TRP A 200 9.58 -3.77 -7.03
N GLY A 201 10.00 -5.01 -7.28
CA GLY A 201 10.87 -5.31 -8.43
C GLY A 201 10.21 -5.08 -9.79
N ILE A 202 8.88 -5.00 -9.85
CA ILE A 202 8.13 -4.66 -11.07
C ILE A 202 8.06 -3.13 -11.25
N ILE A 203 7.59 -2.41 -10.23
CA ILE A 203 7.24 -0.97 -10.32
C ILE A 203 8.46 -0.06 -10.11
N PHE A 204 9.34 -0.43 -9.17
CA PHE A 204 10.47 0.34 -8.67
C PHE A 204 11.79 -0.38 -8.95
N LYS A 205 11.90 -0.97 -10.16
CA LYS A 205 13.03 -1.83 -10.55
C LYS A 205 14.41 -1.16 -10.42
N ASP A 206 14.45 0.16 -10.49
CA ASP A 206 15.65 0.99 -10.48
C ASP A 206 15.92 1.61 -9.08
N ASP A 207 15.02 1.42 -8.10
CA ASP A 207 15.13 1.94 -6.74
C ASP A 207 15.57 0.85 -5.73
N ASP A 208 16.42 1.22 -4.77
CA ASP A 208 16.75 0.38 -3.62
C ASP A 208 15.65 0.50 -2.54
N LEU A 209 15.03 -0.63 -2.19
CA LEU A 209 13.97 -0.69 -1.20
C LEU A 209 14.46 -0.26 0.18
N GLY A 210 15.68 -0.65 0.55
CA GLY A 210 16.25 -0.30 1.85
C GLY A 210 16.43 1.20 2.01
N GLU A 211 17.03 1.85 1.01
CA GLU A 211 17.23 3.31 0.99
C GLU A 211 15.91 4.08 0.99
N ALA A 212 14.91 3.63 0.21
CA ALA A 212 13.58 4.22 0.23
C ALA A 212 12.91 4.08 1.60
N PHE A 213 13.02 2.90 2.22
CA PHE A 213 12.47 2.62 3.55
C PHE A 213 13.13 3.47 4.64
N GLU A 214 14.45 3.57 4.64
CA GLU A 214 15.22 4.41 5.57
C GLU A 214 14.85 5.89 5.40
N SER A 215 14.77 6.36 4.15
CA SER A 215 14.40 7.75 3.84
C SER A 215 13.01 8.11 4.37
N TYR A 216 12.04 7.21 4.23
CA TYR A 216 10.66 7.43 4.72
C TYR A 216 10.60 7.58 6.25
N TYR A 217 11.46 6.85 6.98
CA TYR A 217 11.51 6.85 8.44
C TYR A 217 12.67 7.67 9.03
N LEU A 218 13.32 8.52 8.23
CA LEU A 218 14.51 9.29 8.64
C LEU A 218 14.28 10.09 9.93
N ASN A 219 13.08 10.66 10.09
CA ASN A 219 12.68 11.46 11.26
C ASN A 219 11.90 10.67 12.33
N GLY A 220 11.92 9.34 12.25
CA GLY A 220 11.09 8.46 13.08
C GLY A 220 9.67 8.31 12.53
N CYS A 221 8.67 8.27 13.41
CA CYS A 221 7.27 8.12 13.00
C CYS A 221 6.83 9.27 12.06
N PRO A 222 6.34 9.00 10.83
CA PRO A 222 5.96 10.02 9.86
C PRO A 222 4.75 10.89 10.26
N VAL A 223 4.07 10.52 11.36
CA VAL A 223 2.91 11.26 11.88
C VAL A 223 3.35 12.26 12.95
N CYS A 224 4.10 11.82 13.97
CA CYS A 224 4.52 12.68 15.09
C CYS A 224 5.97 13.15 15.02
N ASN A 225 6.76 12.71 14.04
CA ASN A 225 8.18 13.01 13.87
C ASN A 225 9.01 12.73 15.14
N LYS A 226 8.70 11.62 15.83
CA LYS A 226 9.44 11.15 17.00
C LYS A 226 10.07 9.80 16.71
N ARG A 227 11.28 9.59 17.25
CA ARG A 227 12.00 8.32 17.17
C ARG A 227 11.24 7.18 17.83
N GLU A 228 10.56 7.46 18.94
CA GLU A 228 9.61 6.56 19.60
C GLU A 228 8.20 7.13 19.42
N CYS A 229 7.30 6.34 18.84
CA CYS A 229 5.97 6.81 18.48
C CYS A 229 5.10 7.09 19.71
N VAL A 230 4.54 8.30 19.78
CA VAL A 230 3.62 8.75 20.84
C VAL A 230 2.19 8.96 20.32
N CYS A 231 1.92 8.57 19.08
CA CYS A 231 0.63 8.77 18.46
C CYS A 231 -0.47 7.97 19.18
N VAL A 232 -1.69 8.52 19.23
CA VAL A 232 -2.86 7.82 19.77
C VAL A 232 -3.36 6.74 18.80
N SER A 233 -4.19 5.80 19.25
CA SER A 233 -4.85 4.86 18.33
C SER A 233 -5.65 5.62 17.27
N TYR A 234 -5.67 5.13 16.03
CA TYR A 234 -6.42 5.77 14.93
C TYR A 234 -5.91 7.14 14.50
N SER A 235 -4.69 7.50 14.91
CA SER A 235 -3.96 8.71 14.51
C SER A 235 -3.37 8.69 13.10
N GLY A 236 -3.75 7.72 12.25
CA GLY A 236 -3.28 7.69 10.87
C GLY A 236 -3.66 8.97 10.13
N LYS A 237 -3.06 9.22 8.95
CA LYS A 237 -3.49 10.25 8.00
C LYS A 237 -4.90 9.94 7.49
N ILE A 238 -5.89 10.17 8.33
CA ILE A 238 -7.31 10.08 8.04
C ILE A 238 -7.77 11.52 8.15
N SER A 239 -8.09 12.15 7.02
CA SER A 239 -8.66 13.49 7.05
C SER A 239 -9.94 13.45 7.88
N LYS A 240 -9.95 14.19 8.99
CA LYS A 240 -11.09 14.20 9.92
C LYS A 240 -12.28 14.83 9.23
N THR A 241 -13.49 14.41 9.60
CA THR A 241 -14.73 14.99 9.04
C THR A 241 -14.75 16.52 9.17
N ASP A 242 -14.27 17.06 10.28
CA ASP A 242 -14.20 18.51 10.51
C ASP A 242 -13.21 19.21 9.57
N GLU A 243 -12.05 18.61 9.32
CA GLU A 243 -11.03 19.14 8.40
C GLU A 243 -11.52 19.11 6.95
N LYS A 244 -12.21 18.03 6.55
CA LYS A 244 -12.88 17.95 5.24
C LYS A 244 -13.97 18.98 5.12
N ARG A 245 -14.83 19.13 6.13
CA ARG A 245 -15.90 20.12 6.16
C ARG A 245 -15.34 21.54 6.02
N ALA A 246 -14.29 21.87 6.76
CA ALA A 246 -13.62 23.16 6.65
C ALA A 246 -13.05 23.40 5.24
N SER A 247 -12.50 22.37 4.62
CA SER A 247 -11.97 22.45 3.25
C SER A 247 -13.07 22.59 2.20
N LEU A 248 -14.21 21.90 2.36
CA LEU A 248 -15.39 22.07 1.51
C LEU A 248 -16.02 23.46 1.65
N GLU A 249 -16.11 23.98 2.88
CA GLU A 249 -16.58 25.36 3.09
C GLU A 249 -15.64 26.37 2.44
N LYS A 250 -14.32 26.16 2.53
CA LYS A 250 -13.35 26.99 1.82
C LYS A 250 -13.54 26.90 0.30
N LEU A 251 -13.69 25.69 -0.24
CA LEU A 251 -13.92 25.47 -1.66
C LEU A 251 -15.18 26.20 -2.15
N LYS A 252 -16.27 26.08 -1.41
CA LYS A 252 -17.52 26.78 -1.67
C LYS A 252 -17.34 28.30 -1.69
N GLN A 253 -16.60 28.86 -0.73
CA GLN A 253 -16.32 30.30 -0.70
C GLN A 253 -15.57 30.77 -1.94
N GLU A 254 -14.56 30.01 -2.39
CA GLU A 254 -13.80 30.33 -3.62
C GLU A 254 -14.69 30.24 -4.88
N LEU A 255 -15.59 29.25 -4.97
CA LEU A 255 -16.55 29.17 -6.08
C LEU A 255 -17.60 30.30 -6.03
N GLU A 256 -18.06 30.70 -4.85
CA GLU A 256 -18.97 31.84 -4.69
C GLU A 256 -18.29 33.17 -5.09
N LEU A 257 -16.97 33.29 -4.93
CA LEU A 257 -16.20 34.43 -5.45
C LEU A 257 -16.13 34.39 -6.99
N LEU A 258 -15.84 33.23 -7.58
CA LEU A 258 -15.86 33.04 -9.04
C LEU A 258 -17.23 33.37 -9.65
N LEU A 259 -18.31 32.96 -8.99
CA LEU A 259 -19.68 33.21 -9.44
C LEU A 259 -20.01 34.71 -9.47
N LYS A 260 -19.42 35.54 -8.60
CA LYS A 260 -19.64 36.99 -8.59
C LYS A 260 -19.00 37.69 -9.79
N ASP A 261 -17.89 37.14 -10.29
CA ASP A 261 -17.15 37.70 -11.42
C ASP A 261 -17.77 37.32 -12.78
N GLU A 262 -18.64 36.30 -12.81
CA GLU A 262 -19.27 35.81 -14.04
C GLU A 262 -20.78 36.08 -14.10
N THR A 263 -21.24 36.75 -15.15
CA THR A 263 -22.56 37.38 -15.14
C THR A 263 -23.65 36.70 -15.97
N THR A 264 -23.34 35.80 -16.91
CA THR A 264 -24.37 35.13 -17.74
C THR A 264 -23.91 33.80 -18.36
N GLY A 265 -24.86 32.88 -18.58
CA GLY A 265 -24.68 31.69 -19.43
C GLY A 265 -24.63 30.36 -18.67
N GLU A 266 -24.42 29.27 -19.43
CA GLU A 266 -24.29 27.87 -18.97
C GLU A 266 -23.23 27.72 -17.85
N PHE A 267 -22.20 28.56 -17.87
CA PHE A 267 -21.15 28.55 -16.85
C PHE A 267 -21.67 28.92 -15.46
N LYS A 268 -22.56 29.93 -15.38
CA LYS A 268 -23.17 30.36 -14.13
C LYS A 268 -23.99 29.22 -13.52
N GLU A 269 -24.77 28.54 -14.35
CA GLU A 269 -25.59 27.39 -13.94
C GLU A 269 -24.72 26.25 -13.41
N ASN A 270 -23.60 25.97 -14.06
CA ASN A 270 -22.64 24.95 -13.62
C ASN A 270 -21.97 25.29 -12.28
N LEU A 271 -21.57 26.56 -12.06
CA LEU A 271 -21.05 27.01 -10.77
C LEU A 271 -22.10 26.95 -9.66
N GLU A 272 -23.35 27.34 -9.94
CA GLU A 272 -24.46 27.26 -8.99
C GLU A 272 -24.76 25.81 -8.60
N SER A 273 -24.77 24.90 -9.57
CA SER A 273 -24.89 23.45 -9.33
C SER A 273 -23.76 22.95 -8.43
N ALA A 274 -22.51 23.26 -8.76
CA ALA A 274 -21.35 22.84 -7.98
C ALA A 274 -21.40 23.37 -6.53
N ILE A 275 -21.78 24.64 -6.33
CA ILE A 275 -21.96 25.24 -5.00
C ILE A 275 -23.08 24.54 -4.22
N SER A 276 -24.19 24.20 -4.88
CA SER A 276 -25.28 23.44 -4.26
C SER A 276 -24.82 22.04 -3.85
N ALA A 277 -24.10 21.33 -4.72
CA ALA A 277 -23.54 20.02 -4.44
C ALA A 277 -22.54 20.04 -3.27
N ILE A 278 -21.78 21.13 -3.08
CA ILE A 278 -20.93 21.31 -1.89
C ILE A 278 -21.76 21.48 -0.62
N LYS A 279 -22.85 22.26 -0.66
CA LYS A 279 -23.75 22.38 0.50
C LYS A 279 -24.34 21.02 0.89
N ASP A 280 -24.83 20.27 -0.08
CA ASP A 280 -25.39 18.93 0.15
C ASP A 280 -24.34 17.97 0.72
N ALA A 281 -23.09 18.03 0.23
CA ALA A 281 -21.98 17.25 0.77
C ALA A 281 -21.63 17.62 2.22
N ILE A 282 -21.64 18.92 2.55
CA ILE A 282 -21.39 19.43 3.90
C ILE A 282 -22.50 18.99 4.87
N ASP A 283 -23.76 19.10 4.44
CA ASP A 283 -24.93 18.79 5.27
C ASP A 283 -25.11 17.29 5.47
N SER A 284 -24.85 16.49 4.43
CA SER A 284 -24.89 15.03 4.52
C SER A 284 -23.78 14.47 5.41
N GLY A 285 -22.61 15.13 5.45
CA GLY A 285 -21.41 14.63 6.13
C GLY A 285 -20.88 13.31 5.56
N LYS A 286 -21.34 12.89 4.38
CA LYS A 286 -20.96 11.60 3.77
C LYS A 286 -19.73 11.78 2.87
N ASP A 287 -18.76 10.89 3.05
CA ASP A 287 -17.55 10.84 2.22
C ASP A 287 -17.85 10.60 0.73
N ALA A 288 -18.90 9.82 0.42
CA ALA A 288 -19.30 9.54 -0.96
C ALA A 288 -19.84 10.80 -1.66
N ASP A 289 -20.62 11.60 -0.95
CA ASP A 289 -21.21 12.84 -1.47
C ASP A 289 -20.09 13.88 -1.67
N SER A 290 -19.18 13.99 -0.69
CA SER A 290 -17.98 14.84 -0.82
C SER A 290 -17.14 14.51 -2.06
N ARG A 291 -16.89 13.22 -2.35
CA ARG A 291 -16.13 12.80 -3.53
C ARG A 291 -16.87 13.09 -4.84
N ARG A 292 -18.18 12.86 -4.88
CA ARG A 292 -19.00 13.15 -6.08
C ARG A 292 -18.96 14.64 -6.38
N THR A 293 -19.15 15.46 -5.36
CA THR A 293 -19.08 16.92 -5.47
C THR A 293 -17.71 17.38 -5.97
N LEU A 294 -16.61 16.83 -5.46
CA LEU A 294 -15.27 17.21 -5.94
C LEU A 294 -15.08 16.90 -7.43
N SER A 295 -15.55 15.73 -7.89
CA SER A 295 -15.50 15.37 -9.32
C SER A 295 -16.36 16.29 -10.18
N GLU A 296 -17.51 16.74 -9.68
CA GLU A 296 -18.35 17.73 -10.36
C GLU A 296 -17.62 19.08 -10.46
N VAL A 297 -17.03 19.55 -9.36
CA VAL A 297 -16.25 20.80 -9.33
C VAL A 297 -15.07 20.71 -10.31
N GLU A 298 -14.31 19.61 -10.33
CA GLU A 298 -13.23 19.39 -11.29
C GLU A 298 -13.73 19.47 -12.74
N SER A 299 -14.86 18.83 -13.07
CA SER A 299 -15.43 18.89 -14.41
C SER A 299 -15.84 20.32 -14.82
N VAL A 300 -16.34 21.11 -13.86
CA VAL A 300 -16.65 22.54 -14.10
C VAL A 300 -15.37 23.31 -14.37
N LEU A 301 -14.31 23.12 -13.58
CA LEU A 301 -13.02 23.79 -13.77
C LEU A 301 -12.32 23.38 -15.07
N ASP A 302 -12.33 22.11 -15.45
CA ASP A 302 -11.80 21.64 -16.73
C ASP A 302 -12.52 22.30 -17.91
N SER A 303 -13.83 22.51 -17.77
CA SER A 303 -14.62 23.22 -18.77
C SER A 303 -14.25 24.70 -18.83
N ILE A 304 -13.86 25.32 -17.70
CA ILE A 304 -13.28 26.67 -17.67
C ILE A 304 -11.96 26.68 -18.42
N GLU A 305 -11.02 25.81 -18.06
CA GLU A 305 -9.67 25.82 -18.62
C GLU A 305 -9.71 25.69 -20.15
N LYS A 306 -10.54 24.78 -20.67
CA LYS A 306 -10.75 24.59 -22.12
C LYS A 306 -11.36 25.80 -22.82
N ASN A 307 -12.16 26.60 -22.11
CA ASN A 307 -12.79 27.81 -22.63
C ASN A 307 -12.01 29.11 -22.28
N SER A 308 -11.00 29.02 -21.41
CA SER A 308 -10.30 30.14 -20.75
C SER A 308 -9.31 30.89 -21.64
N ALA A 309 -9.10 30.47 -22.89
CA ALA A 309 -8.37 31.27 -23.89
C ALA A 309 -8.97 32.69 -24.09
N LYS A 310 -10.11 32.99 -23.46
CA LYS A 310 -10.79 34.30 -23.46
C LYS A 310 -10.77 35.09 -22.13
N MET A 311 -10.26 34.60 -21.00
CA MET A 311 -10.47 35.26 -19.68
C MET A 311 -9.26 35.23 -18.75
N SER A 312 -8.58 36.38 -18.58
CA SER A 312 -7.37 36.52 -17.74
C SER A 312 -7.65 36.74 -16.25
N SER A 313 -8.87 37.13 -15.83
CA SER A 313 -9.22 37.37 -14.41
C SER A 313 -9.64 36.12 -13.65
N VAL A 314 -10.10 35.07 -14.35
CA VAL A 314 -10.59 33.81 -13.74
C VAL A 314 -9.44 32.92 -13.25
N ALA A 315 -8.25 33.10 -13.83
CA ALA A 315 -7.11 32.22 -13.62
C ALA A 315 -6.61 32.18 -12.15
N SER A 316 -6.61 33.29 -11.41
CA SER A 316 -6.11 33.32 -10.03
C SER A 316 -7.04 32.60 -9.04
N ASN A 317 -8.35 32.78 -9.21
CA ASN A 317 -9.36 32.15 -8.34
C ASN A 317 -9.47 30.65 -8.68
N ALA A 318 -9.40 30.27 -9.95
CA ALA A 318 -9.32 28.86 -10.35
C ALA A 318 -8.09 28.16 -9.75
N LEU A 319 -6.93 28.83 -9.72
CA LEU A 319 -5.72 28.27 -9.10
C LEU A 319 -5.89 28.01 -7.59
N ASN A 320 -6.60 28.89 -6.88
CA ASN A 320 -6.92 28.69 -5.47
C ASN A 320 -7.84 27.49 -5.28
N VAL A 321 -8.85 27.34 -6.12
CA VAL A 321 -9.78 26.19 -6.12
C VAL A 321 -9.00 24.89 -6.35
N PHE A 322 -8.13 24.82 -7.36
CA PHE A 322 -7.26 23.65 -7.61
C PHE A 322 -6.37 23.31 -6.39
N ASN A 323 -5.80 24.32 -5.74
CA ASN A 323 -5.00 24.12 -4.53
C ASN A 323 -5.79 23.57 -3.35
N VAL A 324 -7.08 23.93 -3.21
CA VAL A 324 -7.96 23.36 -2.17
C VAL A 324 -8.32 21.91 -2.50
N ILE A 325 -8.65 21.63 -3.76
CA ILE A 325 -8.98 20.28 -4.24
C ILE A 325 -7.79 19.33 -4.03
N SER A 326 -6.59 19.74 -4.41
CA SER A 326 -5.37 18.93 -4.23
C SER A 326 -5.13 18.55 -2.76
N LYS A 327 -5.45 19.43 -1.81
CA LYS A 327 -5.36 19.14 -0.36
C LYS A 327 -6.44 18.19 0.16
N LEU A 328 -7.59 18.11 -0.52
CA LEU A 328 -8.69 17.20 -0.15
C LEU A 328 -8.45 15.75 -0.61
N PHE A 329 -7.55 15.54 -1.57
CA PHE A 329 -7.20 14.23 -2.11
C PHE A 329 -5.90 13.61 -1.52
N GLN A 330 -5.14 14.36 -0.72
CA GLN A 330 -3.95 13.88 0.03
C GLN A 330 -4.31 13.23 1.38
#